data_AF-A0A947UFK5-F1
#
_entry.id   AF-A0A947UFK5-F1
#
_cell.length_a   1.000
_cell.length_b   1.000
_cell.length_c   1.000
_cell.angle_alpha   90.00
_cell.angle_beta   90.00
_cell.angle_gamma   90.00
#
_symmetry.space_group_name_H-M   'P 1'
#
loop_
_entity.id
_entity.type
_entity.pdbx_description
1 polymer ?
#
loop_
_entity_poly.entity_id
_entity_poly.type
_entity_poly.pdbx_seq_one_letter_code
_entity_poly.pdbx_strand_id
1 'polypeptide(L)' 'MSKKSASNARTPMTPSAAARIQSAEARTGNGQVSAGGFAARAQRAAANQSAPKKP' A
#
# COMPACT_ATOMS: atom_id res chain seq x y z
N MET A 1 8.17 22.97 -22.21
CA MET A 1 8.14 23.18 -20.75
C MET A 1 7.05 22.29 -20.17
N SER A 2 7.40 21.07 -19.74
CA SER A 2 6.42 20.08 -19.26
C SER A 2 5.86 20.55 -17.91
N LYS A 3 4.57 20.88 -17.86
CA LYS A 3 3.89 21.25 -16.61
C LYS A 3 4.02 20.07 -15.65
N LYS A 4 4.83 20.25 -14.61
CA LYS A 4 4.84 19.38 -13.44
C LYS A 4 3.47 19.48 -12.78
N SER A 5 2.57 18.58 -13.15
CA SER A 5 1.28 18.44 -12.50
C SER A 5 1.52 18.33 -11.00
N ALA A 6 0.98 19.29 -10.25
CA ALA A 6 0.97 19.24 -8.79
C ALA A 6 0.49 17.83 -8.40
N SER A 7 1.35 17.10 -7.68
CA SER A 7 1.00 15.79 -7.18
C SER A 7 -0.22 15.98 -6.30
N ASN A 8 -1.41 15.66 -6.81
CA ASN A 8 -2.63 15.50 -6.02
C ASN A 8 -2.21 14.84 -4.71
N ALA A 9 -2.56 15.43 -3.57
CA ALA A 9 -2.19 14.94 -2.26
C ALA A 9 -2.65 13.47 -2.16
N ARG A 10 -1.74 12.54 -2.46
CA ARG A 10 -2.01 11.12 -2.46
C ARG A 10 -2.09 10.74 -1.00
N THR A 11 -3.27 10.31 -0.56
CA THR A 11 -3.45 9.83 0.80
C THR A 11 -2.45 8.70 1.03
N PRO A 12 -1.50 8.86 1.95
CA PRO A 12 -0.48 7.85 2.17
C PRO A 12 -1.14 6.56 2.64
N MET A 13 -0.62 5.42 2.17
CA MET A 13 -1.07 4.13 2.64
C MET A 13 -0.67 3.96 4.11
N THR A 14 -1.65 3.75 4.99
CA THR A 14 -1.37 3.56 6.42
C THR A 14 -1.23 2.07 6.75
N PRO A 15 -0.46 1.70 7.78
CA PRO A 15 -0.35 0.30 8.24
C PRO A 15 -1.71 -0.30 8.62
N SER A 16 -2.59 0.50 9.22
CA SER A 16 -3.96 0.07 9.58
C SER A 16 -4.80 -0.24 8.35
N ALA A 17 -4.72 0.59 7.29
CA ALA A 17 -5.40 0.30 6.03
C ALA A 17 -4.84 -0.95 5.36
N ALA A 18 -3.52 -1.13 5.33
CA ALA A 18 -2.89 -2.33 4.77
C ALA A 18 -3.31 -3.61 5.52
N ALA A 19 -3.39 -3.58 6.85
CA ALA A 19 -3.85 -4.72 7.65
C ALA A 19 -5.30 -5.12 7.33
N ARG A 20 -6.18 -4.13 7.14
CA ARG A 20 -7.58 -4.37 6.73
C ARG A 20 -7.66 -5.04 5.36
N ILE A 21 -6.86 -4.55 4.40
CA ILE A 21 -6.80 -5.10 3.05
C ILE A 21 -6.29 -6.54 3.08
N GLN A 22 -5.19 -6.79 3.81
CA GLN A 22 -4.62 -8.13 3.98
C GLN A 22 -5.63 -9.08 4.63
N SER A 23 -6.33 -8.65 5.69
CA SER A 23 -7.33 -9.47 6.36
C SER A 23 -8.49 -9.83 5.44
N ALA A 24 -8.93 -8.91 4.58
CA ALA A 24 -10.02 -9.17 3.64
C ALA A 24 -9.62 -10.25 2.61
N GLU A 25 -8.43 -10.12 2.02
CA GLU A 25 -7.93 -11.10 1.04
C GLU A 25 -7.64 -12.46 1.68
N ALA A 26 -7.02 -12.49 2.86
CA ALA A 26 -6.75 -13.72 3.59
C ALA A 26 -8.05 -14.47 3.94
N ARG A 27 -9.13 -13.77 4.29
CA ARG A 27 -10.45 -14.41 4.53
C ARG A 27 -11.00 -15.09 3.28
N THR A 28 -10.81 -14.48 2.11
CA THR A 28 -11.24 -15.07 0.83
C THR A 28 -10.31 -16.17 0.31
N GLY A 29 -9.04 -16.12 0.70
CA GLY A 29 -7.97 -16.99 0.19
C GLY A 29 -7.54 -18.11 1.14
N ASN A 30 -8.38 -18.54 2.08
CA ASN A 30 -8.04 -19.56 3.09
C ASN A 30 -6.77 -19.22 3.89
N GLY A 31 -6.61 -17.96 4.27
CA GLY A 31 -5.43 -17.44 4.98
C GLY A 31 -4.29 -17.01 4.05
N GLN A 32 -4.41 -17.21 2.74
CA GLN A 32 -3.37 -16.85 1.77
C GLN A 32 -3.63 -15.50 1.12
N VAL A 33 -2.54 -14.81 0.79
CA VAL A 33 -2.55 -13.54 0.06
C VAL A 33 -1.68 -13.69 -1.17
N SER A 34 -2.19 -13.28 -2.33
CA SER A 34 -1.44 -13.37 -3.58
C SER A 34 -0.27 -12.39 -3.61
N ALA A 35 0.94 -12.89 -3.89
CA ALA A 35 2.19 -12.11 -3.87
C ALA A 35 2.24 -10.97 -4.91
N GLY A 36 1.35 -10.98 -5.91
CA GLY A 36 1.19 -9.91 -6.91
C GLY A 36 -0.12 -9.12 -6.79
N GLY A 37 -0.97 -9.50 -5.84
CA GLY A 37 -2.31 -8.98 -5.64
C GLY A 37 -2.34 -7.58 -5.03
N PHE A 38 -3.55 -7.10 -4.79
CA PHE A 38 -3.78 -5.78 -4.23
C PHE A 38 -3.20 -5.66 -2.81
N ALA A 39 -3.39 -6.67 -1.95
CA ALA A 39 -2.84 -6.72 -0.59
C ALA A 39 -1.32 -6.67 -0.57
N ALA A 40 -0.65 -7.39 -1.47
CA ALA A 40 0.81 -7.35 -1.55
C ALA A 40 1.32 -5.94 -1.90
N ARG A 41 0.64 -5.26 -2.85
CA ARG A 41 0.95 -3.85 -3.19
C ARG A 41 0.63 -2.91 -2.03
N ALA A 42 -0.45 -3.17 -1.32
CA ALA A 42 -0.89 -2.41 -0.15
C ALA A 42 0.13 -2.47 0.99
N GLN A 43 0.61 -3.66 1.32
CA GLN A 43 1.67 -3.88 2.30
C GLN A 43 2.96 -3.18 1.88
N ARG A 44 3.37 -3.32 0.61
CA ARG A 44 4.58 -2.68 0.10
C ARG A 44 4.50 -1.16 0.16
N ALA A 45 3.33 -0.58 -0.12
CA ALA A 45 3.12 0.86 0.00
C ALA A 45 3.19 1.31 1.47
N ALA A 46 2.61 0.57 2.41
CA ALA A 46 2.71 0.87 3.83
C ALA A 46 4.17 0.77 4.33
N ALA A 47 4.91 -0.26 3.92
CA ALA A 47 6.32 -0.45 4.26
C ALA A 47 7.23 0.65 3.69
N ASN A 48 6.96 1.09 2.46
CA ASN A 48 7.71 2.20 1.84
C ASN A 48 7.35 3.55 2.45
N GLN A 49 6.16 3.69 3.04
CA GLN A 49 5.73 4.90 3.73
C GLN A 49 6.27 4.99 5.16
N SER A 50 6.56 3.85 5.80
CA SER A 50 7.23 3.76 7.10
C SER A 50 8.75 3.76 7.01
N ALA A 51 9.34 3.52 5.83
CA ALA A 51 10.75 3.77 5.60
C ALA A 51 11.00 5.29 5.74
N PRO A 52 11.80 5.76 6.71
CA PRO A 52 12.18 7.16 6.76
C PRO A 52 12.85 7.46 5.42
N LYS A 53 12.31 8.44 4.70
CA LYS A 53 12.95 9.02 3.53
C LYS A 53 14.26 9.60 4.02
N LYS A 54 15.32 8.80 3.99
CA LYS A 54 16.66 9.21 4.40
C LYS A 54 17.02 10.41 3.51
N PRO A 55 17.49 11.53 4.11
CA PRO A 55 17.74 12.78 3.40
C PRO A 55 18.73 12.60 2.24
#